data_AF-A0A7Y2YI93-F1
#
_entry.id   AF-A0A7Y2YI93-F1
#
_cell.length_a   1.000
_cell.length_b   1.000
_cell.length_c   1.000
_cell.angle_alpha   90.00
_cell.angle_beta   90.00
_cell.angle_gamma   90.00
#
_symmetry.space_group_name_H-M   'P 1'
#
loop_
_entity.id
_entity.type
_entity.pdbx_description
1 polymer ?
#
loop_
_entity_poly.entity_id
_entity_poly.type
_entity_poly.pdbx_seq_one_letter_code
_entity_poly.pdbx_strand_id
1 'polypeptide(L)' 'SVEHWNEEAGATWMKRLLDTYPKAVWLNPEPRQRWDYTPSIQMIGEIMDDRMFPLTVSGLEEGMRSLG' A
#
# COMPACT_ATOMS: atom_id res chain seq x y z
N SER A 1 5.29 20.87 -13.82
CA SER A 1 4.44 21.48 -12.77
C SER A 1 4.23 20.52 -11.61
N VAL A 2 5.30 20.15 -10.90
CA VAL A 2 5.30 19.27 -9.72
C VAL A 2 5.83 20.05 -8.50
N GLU A 3 5.73 21.37 -8.56
CA GLU A 3 6.17 22.32 -7.53
C GLU A 3 4.99 22.92 -6.76
N HIS A 4 3.82 22.27 -6.79
CA HIS A 4 2.89 22.47 -5.70
C HIS A 4 3.48 21.73 -4.51
N TRP A 5 4.09 22.49 -3.59
CA TRP A 5 4.35 22.04 -2.25
C TRP A 5 3.06 21.41 -1.74
N ASN A 6 3.05 20.08 -1.60
CA ASN A 6 1.97 19.44 -0.88
C ASN A 6 2.05 19.98 0.55
N GLU A 7 0.98 20.63 1.02
CA GLU A 7 0.93 21.17 2.39
C GLU A 7 1.11 20.05 3.43
N GLU A 8 0.82 18.81 3.05
CA GLU A 8 0.92 17.63 3.90
C GLU A 8 1.58 16.46 3.17
N ALA A 9 2.30 15.62 3.91
CA ALA A 9 2.97 14.45 3.35
C ALA A 9 1.96 13.44 2.75
N GLY A 10 2.37 12.73 1.70
CA GLY A 10 1.53 11.68 1.08
C GLY A 10 1.11 10.58 2.08
N ALA A 11 1.97 10.27 3.06
CA ALA A 11 1.64 9.34 4.14
C ALA A 11 0.47 9.83 5.01
N THR A 12 0.31 11.14 5.21
CA THR A 12 -0.83 11.72 5.94
C THR A 12 -2.14 11.43 5.21
N TRP A 13 -2.17 11.61 3.89
CA TRP A 13 -3.33 11.29 3.07
C TRP A 13 -3.64 9.80 3.05
N MET A 14 -2.62 8.94 2.95
CA MET A 14 -2.79 7.49 3.04
C MET A 14 -3.42 7.08 4.37
N LYS A 15 -2.94 7.62 5.50
CA LYS A 15 -3.52 7.35 6.82
C LYS A 15 -5.00 7.74 6.88
N ARG A 16 -5.36 8.94 6.42
CA ARG A 16 -6.78 9.37 6.36
C ARG A 16 -7.66 8.46 5.50
N LEU A 17 -7.12 7.99 4.38
CA LEU A 17 -7.81 7.03 3.52
C LEU A 17 -8.06 5.71 4.25
N LEU A 18 -7.06 5.18 4.96
CA LEU A 18 -7.18 3.95 5.74
C LEU A 18 -8.07 4.09 6.98
N ASP A 19 -8.09 5.27 7.60
CA ASP A 19 -9.02 5.59 8.69
C ASP A 19 -10.48 5.58 8.19
N THR A 20 -10.72 6.07 6.97
CA THR A 20 -12.04 6.11 6.33
C THR A 20 -12.45 4.75 5.77
N TYR A 21 -11.50 4.00 5.21
CA TYR A 21 -11.69 2.70 4.57
C TYR A 21 -10.78 1.65 5.25
N PRO A 22 -11.14 1.16 6.45
CA PRO A 22 -10.29 0.25 7.21
C PRO A 22 -10.08 -1.08 6.49
N LYS A 23 -11.05 -1.49 5.67
CA LYS A 23 -10.99 -2.69 4.81
C LYS A 23 -10.32 -2.34 3.46
N ALA A 24 -9.02 -2.12 3.50
CA ALA A 24 -8.20 -1.87 2.31
C ALA A 24 -7.00 -2.82 2.24
N VAL A 25 -6.52 -3.09 1.03
CA VAL A 25 -5.27 -3.81 0.74
C VAL A 25 -4.52 -3.08 -0.36
N TRP A 26 -3.21 -3.25 -0.41
CA TRP A 26 -2.38 -2.74 -1.50
C TRP A 26 -1.95 -3.86 -2.43
N LEU A 27 -2.25 -3.74 -3.72
CA LEU A 27 -1.75 -4.65 -4.74
C LEU A 27 -0.45 -4.10 -5.33
N ASN A 28 0.65 -4.77 -5.06
CA ASN A 28 1.98 -4.36 -5.51
C ASN A 28 2.38 -5.12 -6.79
N PRO A 29 2.65 -4.42 -7.91
CA PRO A 29 3.12 -5.07 -9.14
C PRO A 29 4.58 -5.53 -9.08
N GLU A 30 5.38 -5.04 -8.13
CA GLU A 30 6.77 -5.46 -8.00
C GLU A 30 6.87 -6.92 -7.50
N PRO A 31 7.81 -7.72 -8.04
CA PRO A 31 8.09 -9.05 -7.51
C PRO A 31 8.37 -9.01 -6.00
N ARG A 32 7.77 -9.92 -5.23
CA ARG A 32 7.90 -9.94 -3.75
C ARG A 32 9.34 -9.89 -3.28
N GLN A 33 10.26 -10.51 -4.01
CA GLN A 33 11.70 -10.52 -3.69
C GLN A 33 12.32 -9.11 -3.66
N ARG A 34 11.69 -8.10 -4.25
CA ARG A 34 12.16 -6.70 -4.26
C ARG A 34 11.57 -5.85 -3.15
N TRP A 35 10.57 -6.32 -2.42
CA TRP A 35 9.86 -5.52 -1.44
C TRP A 35 10.80 -5.07 -0.30
N ASP A 36 11.67 -5.97 0.14
CA ASP A 36 12.65 -5.70 1.20
C ASP A 36 13.82 -4.81 0.76
N TYR A 37 14.00 -4.61 -0.55
CA TYR A 37 15.11 -3.84 -1.11
C TYR A 37 14.70 -2.45 -1.62
N THR A 38 13.40 -2.19 -1.71
CA THR A 38 12.87 -0.93 -2.24
C THR A 38 12.33 -0.09 -1.08
N PRO A 39 13.01 0.99 -0.66
CA PRO A 39 12.63 1.73 0.54
C PRO A 39 11.19 2.25 0.54
N SER A 40 10.70 2.72 -0.60
CA SER A 40 9.30 3.18 -0.71
C SER A 40 8.29 2.04 -0.55
N ILE A 41 8.64 0.80 -0.93
CA ILE A 41 7.77 -0.37 -0.70
C ILE A 41 7.70 -0.68 0.79
N GLN A 42 8.82 -0.59 1.51
CA GLN A 42 8.85 -0.77 2.96
C GLN A 42 7.98 0.28 3.67
N MET A 43 8.10 1.55 3.27
CA MET A 43 7.26 2.62 3.80
C MET A 43 5.77 2.39 3.53
N ILE A 44 5.40 1.92 2.33
CA ILE A 44 4.01 1.55 2.04
C ILE A 44 3.57 0.34 2.88
N GLY A 45 4.45 -0.65 3.10
CA GLY A 45 4.18 -1.80 3.97
C GLY A 45 3.82 -1.38 5.39
N GLU A 46 4.63 -0.50 5.98
CA GLU A 46 4.36 0.08 7.30
C GLU A 46 3.03 0.85 7.32
N ILE A 47 2.75 1.67 6.31
CA ILE A 47 1.48 2.44 6.21
C ILE A 47 0.28 1.50 6.06
N MET A 48 0.43 0.39 5.35
CA MET A 48 -0.63 -0.57 5.07
C MET A 48 -0.78 -1.64 6.16
N ASP A 49 -0.01 -1.58 7.24
CA ASP A 49 0.09 -2.64 8.27
C ASP A 49 0.34 -4.03 7.65
N ASP A 50 1.30 -4.10 6.73
CA ASP A 50 1.68 -5.30 5.98
C ASP A 50 0.54 -5.95 5.16
N ARG A 51 -0.59 -5.25 4.92
CA ARG A 51 -1.70 -5.70 4.05
C ARG A 51 -1.39 -5.50 2.57
N MET A 52 -0.25 -6.02 2.13
CA MET A 52 0.25 -5.94 0.77
C MET A 52 0.21 -7.31 0.10
N PHE A 53 -0.31 -7.36 -1.12
CA PHE A 53 -0.41 -8.59 -1.91
C PHE A 53 0.14 -8.36 -3.33
N PRO A 54 0.69 -9.38 -3.99
CA PRO A 54 1.22 -9.25 -5.34
C PRO A 54 0.08 -9.04 -6.33
N LEU A 55 0.35 -8.31 -7.42
CA LEU A 55 -0.61 -8.14 -8.52
C LEU A 55 -0.68 -9.41 -9.39
N THR A 56 -1.23 -10.47 -8.83
CA THR A 56 -1.51 -11.76 -9.49
C THR A 56 -2.92 -12.21 -9.14
N VAL A 57 -3.50 -13.14 -9.91
CA VAL A 57 -4.83 -13.70 -9.59
C VAL A 57 -4.87 -14.27 -8.15
N SER A 58 -3.84 -15.02 -7.75
CA SER A 58 -3.73 -15.53 -6.38
C SER A 58 -3.60 -14.42 -5.33
N GLY A 59 -2.83 -13.36 -5.61
CA GLY A 59 -2.69 -12.22 -4.72
C GLY A 59 -3.99 -11.42 -4.56
N LEU A 60 -4.78 -11.29 -5.63
CA LEU A 60 -6.12 -10.72 -5.56
C LEU A 60 -7.03 -11.57 -4.66
N GLU A 61 -7.02 -12.89 -4.81
CA GLU A 61 -7.80 -13.79 -3.95
C GLU A 61 -7.38 -13.70 -2.47
N GLU A 62 -6.08 -13.72 -2.19
CA GLU A 62 -5.53 -13.54 -0.85
C GLU A 62 -5.96 -12.19 -0.25
N GLY A 63 -5.84 -11.12 -1.02
CA GLY A 63 -6.27 -9.77 -0.63
C GLY A 63 -7.75 -9.73 -0.30
N MET A 64 -8.63 -10.24 -1.17
CA MET A 64 -10.07 -10.29 -0.92
C MET A 64 -10.42 -11.10 0.33
N ARG A 65 -9.75 -12.23 0.59
CA ARG A 65 -9.98 -13.04 1.80
C ARG A 65 -9.59 -12.27 3.07
N SER A 66 -8.51 -11.48 3.03
CA SER A 66 -8.07 -10.67 4.18
C SER A 66 -9.04 -9.54 4.55
N LEU A 67 -9.93 -9.15 3.63
CA LEU A 67 -10.94 -8.12 3.82
C LEU A 67 -12.27 -8.65 4.39
N GLY A 68 -12.42 -9.98 4.47
CA GLY A 68 -13.60 -10.68 5.00
C GLY A 68 -13.90 -10.30 6.44
#